data_AF-A0A7S1V6A6-F1
#
_entry.id   AF-A0A7S1V6A6-F1
#
_cell.length_a   1.000
_cell.length_b   1.000
_cell.length_c   1.000
_cell.angle_alpha   90.00
_cell.angle_beta   90.00
_cell.angle_gamma   90.00
#
_symmetry.space_group_name_H-M   'P 1'
#
loop_
_entity.id
_entity.type
_entity.pdbx_description
1 polymer ?
#
loop_
_entity_poly.entity_id
_entity_poly.type
_entity_poly.pdbx_seq_one_letter_code
_entity_poly.pdbx_strand_id
1 'polypeptide(L)'
;NSIPQQHHFQPHLLRSKVKMTMNIRRVFRRKAQEQSQRARDSQRTPSVEPSCSRYGDHSCSLETKKRPLESTRKGPLALPTDVRAPLARKSSLKSKASWTEDSCGPIPSGASSSSLEFTVCEHNVEFDKVEIREYAPTLGDQPCAEGPPITISWDCHRRKVVNVDKYERIRRGLRRYGDELKVDADVRRAYLLKNNFTVQEIHDAEAECLKVQQKRISTLRMGNPPSCKR
;
A
#
# COMPACT_ATOMS: atom_id res chain seq x y z
N ASN A 1 34.68 -19.95 36.49
CA ASN A 1 33.42 -20.72 36.58
C ASN A 1 32.29 -19.82 37.05
N SER A 2 31.70 -19.06 36.13
CA SER A 2 30.59 -18.15 36.43
C SER A 2 29.29 -18.77 35.95
N ILE A 3 28.40 -19.05 36.90
CA ILE A 3 27.10 -19.70 36.68
C ILE A 3 26.16 -18.68 35.99
N PRO A 4 25.52 -19.02 34.85
CA PRO A 4 24.58 -18.13 34.20
C PRO A 4 23.29 -18.02 35.02
N GLN A 5 22.89 -16.79 35.35
CA GLN A 5 21.63 -16.51 36.03
C GLN A 5 20.44 -16.89 35.16
N GLN A 6 19.55 -17.72 35.70
CA GLN A 6 18.30 -18.09 35.04
C GLN A 6 17.31 -16.93 35.11
N HIS A 7 16.90 -16.44 33.94
CA HIS A 7 15.84 -15.44 33.82
C HIS A 7 14.49 -16.06 34.21
N HIS A 8 13.92 -15.54 35.29
CA HIS A 8 12.62 -15.91 35.82
C HIS A 8 11.51 -15.53 34.83
N PHE A 9 10.84 -16.54 34.25
CA PHE A 9 9.75 -16.36 33.29
C PHE A 9 8.51 -15.84 34.03
N GLN A 10 8.05 -14.63 33.70
CA GLN A 10 6.92 -13.96 34.34
C GLN A 10 5.59 -14.31 33.62
N PRO A 11 4.72 -15.18 34.17
CA PRO A 11 3.53 -15.71 33.47
C PRO A 11 2.35 -14.72 33.35
N HIS A 12 2.41 -13.54 33.97
CA HIS A 12 1.29 -12.60 33.99
C HIS A 12 1.02 -11.90 32.64
N LEU A 13 2.01 -11.82 31.74
CA LEU A 13 1.89 -11.15 30.42
C LEU A 13 1.04 -11.94 29.40
N LEU A 14 0.86 -13.25 29.58
CA LEU A 14 0.04 -14.08 28.68
C LEU A 14 -1.47 -13.87 28.90
N ARG A 15 -1.90 -13.56 30.14
CA ARG A 15 -3.32 -13.31 30.45
C ARG A 15 -3.86 -12.01 29.84
N SER A 16 -3.00 -11.02 29.60
CA SER A 16 -3.41 -9.73 29.03
C SER A 16 -3.70 -9.80 27.53
N LYS A 17 -2.93 -10.61 26.77
CA LYS A 17 -3.12 -10.79 25.32
C LYS A 17 -4.45 -11.47 24.95
N VAL A 18 -4.93 -12.39 25.79
CA VAL A 18 -6.23 -13.08 25.57
C VAL A 18 -7.41 -12.14 25.80
N LYS A 19 -7.34 -11.22 26.78
CA LYS A 19 -8.41 -10.25 27.02
C LYS A 19 -8.55 -9.25 25.87
N MET A 20 -7.44 -8.85 25.23
CA MET A 20 -7.46 -7.89 24.13
C MET A 20 -8.08 -8.47 22.85
N THR A 21 -7.82 -9.74 22.53
CA THR A 21 -8.39 -10.39 21.32
C THR A 21 -9.90 -10.66 21.45
N MET A 22 -10.42 -10.87 22.67
CA MET A 22 -11.87 -11.03 22.88
C MET A 22 -12.66 -9.72 22.68
N ASN A 23 -12.06 -8.56 22.98
CA ASN A 23 -12.72 -7.26 22.74
C ASN A 23 -12.88 -6.95 21.25
N ILE A 24 -11.86 -7.29 20.44
CA ILE A 24 -11.92 -7.07 18.98
C ILE A 24 -13.05 -7.91 18.35
N ARG A 25 -13.17 -9.18 18.71
CA ARG A 25 -14.25 -10.06 18.19
C ARG A 25 -15.65 -9.57 18.57
N ARG A 26 -15.84 -8.96 19.75
CA ARG A 26 -17.12 -8.36 20.16
C ARG A 26 -17.49 -7.12 19.34
N VAL A 27 -16.51 -6.26 19.03
CA VAL A 27 -16.74 -5.06 18.20
C VAL A 27 -17.14 -5.44 16.78
N PHE A 28 -16.45 -6.42 16.17
CA PHE A 28 -16.82 -6.91 14.83
C PHE A 28 -18.21 -7.54 14.79
N ARG A 29 -18.60 -8.31 15.83
CA ARG A 29 -19.95 -8.90 15.90
C ARG A 29 -21.05 -7.83 16.01
N ARG A 30 -20.84 -6.75 16.77
CA ARG A 30 -21.79 -5.62 16.85
C ARG A 30 -21.94 -4.89 15.52
N LYS A 31 -20.84 -4.55 14.84
CA LYS A 31 -20.91 -3.89 13.53
C LYS A 31 -21.62 -4.74 12.48
N ALA A 32 -21.40 -6.05 12.49
CA ALA A 32 -22.11 -6.97 11.58
C ALA A 32 -23.63 -7.01 11.86
N GLN A 33 -24.03 -6.97 13.14
CA GLN A 33 -25.44 -6.89 13.53
C GLN A 33 -26.09 -5.55 13.13
N GLU A 34 -25.39 -4.43 13.31
CA GLU A 34 -25.88 -3.10 12.90
C GLU A 34 -26.07 -3.00 11.38
N GLN A 35 -25.13 -3.53 10.59
CA GLN A 35 -25.28 -3.60 9.13
C GLN A 35 -26.47 -4.47 8.72
N SER A 36 -26.68 -5.61 9.38
CA SER A 36 -27.83 -6.49 9.12
C SER A 36 -29.16 -5.80 9.46
N GLN A 37 -29.20 -5.01 10.54
CA GLN A 37 -30.40 -4.28 10.94
C GLN A 37 -30.73 -3.16 9.95
N ARG A 38 -29.74 -2.37 9.53
CA ARG A 38 -29.93 -1.32 8.51
C ARG A 38 -30.43 -1.89 7.18
N ALA A 39 -29.94 -3.07 6.77
CA ALA A 39 -30.40 -3.74 5.57
C ALA A 39 -31.89 -4.14 5.66
N ARG A 40 -32.36 -4.57 6.85
CA ARG A 40 -33.78 -4.88 7.09
C ARG A 40 -34.64 -3.62 7.12
N ASP A 41 -34.18 -2.58 7.78
CA ASP A 41 -34.93 -1.32 7.89
C ASP A 41 -35.07 -0.64 6.52
N SER A 42 -34.06 -0.76 5.63
CA SER A 42 -34.13 -0.27 4.25
C SER A 42 -35.17 -1.00 3.38
N GLN A 43 -35.58 -2.21 3.75
CA GLN A 43 -36.65 -2.94 3.05
C GLN A 43 -38.04 -2.61 3.61
N ARG A 44 -38.11 -1.90 4.74
CA ARG A 44 -39.35 -1.43 5.34
C ARG A 44 -39.67 -0.04 4.80
N THR A 45 -40.06 0.02 3.52
CA THR A 45 -40.69 1.24 2.98
C THR A 45 -41.96 1.51 3.78
N PRO A 46 -42.15 2.71 4.38
CA PRO A 46 -43.42 3.05 4.99
C PRO A 46 -44.49 3.02 3.88
N SER A 47 -45.50 2.17 4.06
CA SER A 47 -46.69 2.16 3.22
C SER A 47 -47.44 3.47 3.45
N VAL A 48 -47.08 4.49 2.70
CA VAL A 48 -47.85 5.73 2.63
C VAL A 48 -49.11 5.38 1.83
N GLU A 49 -50.22 5.20 2.55
CA GLU A 49 -51.54 5.08 1.92
C GLU A 49 -51.82 6.35 1.10
N PRO A 50 -52.17 6.23 -0.19
CA PRO A 50 -52.56 7.38 -0.99
C PRO A 50 -53.94 7.87 -0.52
N SER A 51 -53.97 8.95 0.27
CA SER A 51 -55.20 9.67 0.56
C SER A 51 -55.70 10.33 -0.72
N CYS A 52 -56.66 9.70 -1.37
CA CYS A 52 -57.38 10.21 -2.52
C CYS A 52 -58.24 11.41 -2.08
N SER A 53 -57.72 12.64 -2.22
CA SER A 53 -58.55 13.84 -2.17
C SER A 53 -58.88 14.25 -3.60
N ARG A 54 -60.19 14.25 -3.87
CA ARG A 54 -60.83 14.59 -5.14
C ARG A 54 -60.72 16.10 -5.45
N TYR A 55 -60.88 16.36 -6.74
CA TYR A 55 -61.26 17.61 -7.43
C TYR A 55 -60.14 18.50 -7.97
N GLY A 56 -60.23 18.72 -9.29
CA GLY A 56 -59.69 19.90 -9.95
C GLY A 56 -59.07 19.59 -11.31
N ASP A 57 -59.91 19.39 -12.32
CA ASP A 57 -59.52 19.32 -13.73
C ASP A 57 -58.68 20.53 -14.14
N HIS A 58 -57.47 20.31 -14.66
CA HIS A 58 -56.91 21.14 -15.72
C HIS A 58 -56.03 20.29 -16.64
N SER A 59 -56.58 20.09 -17.84
CA SER A 59 -55.92 19.59 -19.04
C SER A 59 -54.62 20.36 -19.33
N CYS A 60 -53.49 19.64 -19.38
CA CYS A 60 -52.33 20.07 -20.15
C CYS A 60 -51.58 18.84 -20.66
N SER A 61 -51.86 18.49 -21.93
CA SER A 61 -51.12 17.51 -22.71
C SER A 61 -49.68 17.97 -22.92
N LEU A 62 -48.70 17.22 -22.40
CA LEU A 62 -47.39 17.11 -23.03
C LEU A 62 -46.88 15.67 -22.91
N GLU A 63 -46.81 15.03 -24.08
CA GLU A 63 -46.23 13.72 -24.30
C GLU A 63 -44.74 13.71 -23.91
N THR A 64 -44.38 12.85 -22.97
CA THR A 64 -42.99 12.39 -22.83
C THR A 64 -42.95 10.88 -23.01
N LYS A 65 -42.40 10.48 -24.16
CA LYS A 65 -42.06 9.09 -24.52
C LYS A 65 -41.19 8.47 -23.43
N LYS A 66 -41.79 7.60 -22.60
CA LYS A 66 -41.07 6.70 -21.69
C LYS A 66 -40.41 5.60 -22.52
N ARG A 67 -39.07 5.56 -22.52
CA ARG A 67 -38.30 4.39 -22.98
C ARG A 67 -38.33 3.31 -21.89
N PRO A 68 -38.54 2.02 -22.22
CA PRO A 68 -38.40 0.94 -21.26
C PRO A 68 -36.93 0.73 -20.91
N LEU A 69 -36.60 0.79 -19.61
CA LEU A 69 -35.31 0.33 -19.09
C LEU A 69 -35.38 -1.19 -18.94
N GLU A 70 -34.70 -1.90 -19.84
CA GLU A 70 -34.48 -3.34 -19.73
C GLU A 70 -33.67 -3.67 -18.47
N SER A 71 -34.32 -4.42 -17.59
CA SER A 71 -33.72 -5.06 -16.42
C SER A 71 -32.88 -6.26 -16.88
N THR A 72 -31.63 -6.04 -17.26
CA THR A 72 -30.66 -7.13 -17.43
C THR A 72 -30.20 -7.62 -16.05
N ARG A 73 -30.80 -8.72 -15.60
CA ARG A 73 -30.32 -9.50 -14.44
C ARG A 73 -28.89 -9.97 -14.73
N LYS A 74 -27.90 -9.35 -14.10
CA LYS A 74 -26.53 -9.89 -14.03
C LYS A 74 -26.53 -11.07 -13.07
N GLY A 75 -26.32 -12.27 -13.60
CA GLY A 75 -26.08 -13.47 -12.81
C GLY A 75 -24.77 -13.38 -12.01
N PRO A 76 -24.58 -14.24 -11.00
CA PRO A 76 -23.40 -14.24 -10.16
C PRO A 76 -22.16 -14.67 -10.96
N LEU A 77 -21.18 -13.77 -11.04
CA LEU A 77 -19.85 -14.04 -11.56
C LEU A 77 -19.17 -15.05 -10.63
N ALA A 78 -19.03 -16.30 -11.11
CA ALA A 78 -18.14 -17.26 -10.50
C ALA A 78 -16.70 -16.74 -10.61
N LEU A 79 -16.09 -16.50 -9.45
CA LEU A 79 -14.68 -16.16 -9.34
C LEU A 79 -13.82 -17.38 -9.74
N PRO A 80 -12.85 -17.25 -10.65
CA PRO A 80 -11.87 -18.29 -10.88
C PRO A 80 -10.94 -18.35 -9.65
N THR A 81 -11.08 -19.40 -8.85
CA THR A 81 -10.08 -19.78 -7.84
C THR A 81 -8.89 -20.41 -8.54
N ASP A 82 -8.05 -19.59 -9.16
CA ASP A 82 -6.76 -20.02 -9.69
C ASP A 82 -5.73 -19.95 -8.56
N VAL A 83 -5.57 -21.08 -7.87
CA VAL A 83 -4.51 -21.30 -6.89
C VAL A 83 -3.19 -21.36 -7.64
N ARG A 84 -2.60 -20.18 -7.86
CA ARG A 84 -1.31 -20.02 -8.54
C ARG A 84 -0.22 -20.73 -7.72
N ALA A 85 0.24 -21.86 -8.24
CA ALA A 85 1.32 -22.65 -7.66
C ALA A 85 2.58 -21.79 -7.40
N PRO A 86 3.33 -22.06 -6.32
CA PRO A 86 4.57 -21.35 -6.02
C PRO A 86 5.62 -21.67 -7.09
N LEU A 87 5.85 -20.73 -8.00
CA LEU A 87 6.96 -20.80 -8.94
C LEU A 87 8.27 -20.84 -8.15
N ALA A 88 8.98 -21.97 -8.27
CA ALA A 88 10.30 -22.17 -7.72
C ALA A 88 11.23 -21.04 -8.19
N ARG A 89 11.66 -20.19 -7.24
CA ARG A 89 12.70 -19.19 -7.46
C ARG A 89 14.01 -19.90 -7.76
N LYS A 90 14.32 -20.08 -9.05
CA LYS A 90 15.67 -20.42 -9.49
C LYS A 90 16.58 -19.26 -9.07
N SER A 91 17.52 -19.54 -8.17
CA SER A 91 18.60 -18.63 -7.79
C SER A 91 19.51 -18.41 -9.01
N SER A 92 19.14 -17.44 -9.84
CA SER A 92 19.96 -16.98 -10.95
C SER A 92 21.00 -15.98 -10.44
N LEU A 93 22.02 -16.49 -9.77
CA LEU A 93 23.30 -15.81 -9.58
C LEU A 93 24.37 -16.67 -10.26
N LYS A 94 24.38 -16.65 -11.59
CA LYS A 94 25.57 -16.97 -12.38
C LYS A 94 26.17 -15.65 -12.84
N SER A 95 26.98 -15.04 -11.98
CA SER A 95 27.86 -13.95 -12.36
C SER A 95 28.95 -14.49 -13.29
N LYS A 96 28.74 -14.38 -14.60
CA LYS A 96 29.81 -14.32 -15.60
C LYS A 96 29.65 -13.00 -16.36
N ALA A 97 29.81 -11.89 -15.66
CA ALA A 97 30.17 -10.63 -16.30
C ALA A 97 31.70 -10.60 -16.36
N SER A 98 32.24 -11.22 -17.42
CA SER A 98 33.60 -10.97 -17.85
C SER A 98 33.62 -9.57 -18.43
N TRP A 99 33.98 -8.58 -17.60
CA TRP A 99 34.45 -7.31 -18.11
C TRP A 99 35.81 -7.58 -18.77
N THR A 100 35.83 -7.70 -20.10
CA THR A 100 37.07 -7.63 -20.84
C THR A 100 37.53 -6.19 -20.77
N GLU A 101 38.56 -5.95 -19.95
CA GLU A 101 39.31 -4.70 -19.94
C GLU A 101 39.97 -4.54 -21.31
N ASP A 102 39.35 -3.73 -22.17
CA ASP A 102 40.04 -3.19 -23.33
C ASP A 102 40.98 -2.06 -22.86
N SER A 103 42.24 -2.21 -23.26
CA SER A 103 43.26 -1.16 -23.40
C SER A 103 44.02 -0.70 -22.14
N CYS A 104 45.07 -1.45 -21.79
CA CYS A 104 46.35 -0.86 -21.39
C CYS A 104 47.46 -1.45 -22.27
N GLY A 105 48.30 -0.58 -22.82
CA GLY A 105 49.22 -0.82 -23.93
C GLY A 105 50.40 -1.77 -23.65
N PRO A 106 51.29 -1.96 -24.65
CA PRO A 106 52.36 -2.94 -24.61
C PRO A 106 53.40 -2.60 -23.53
N ILE A 107 53.56 -3.51 -22.57
CA ILE A 107 54.59 -3.46 -21.52
C ILE A 107 55.87 -4.13 -22.06
N PRO A 108 57.07 -3.57 -21.81
CA PRO A 108 58.33 -4.07 -22.35
C PRO A 108 58.68 -5.50 -21.89
N SER A 109 59.01 -6.34 -22.87
CA SER A 109 59.52 -7.70 -22.73
C SER A 109 60.90 -7.73 -22.07
N GLY A 110 60.96 -7.96 -20.76
CA GLY A 110 62.25 -8.14 -20.10
C GLY A 110 62.20 -8.16 -18.59
N ALA A 111 61.52 -9.14 -17.98
CA ALA A 111 61.78 -9.51 -16.58
C ALA A 111 61.33 -10.95 -16.30
N SER A 112 62.18 -11.66 -15.59
CA SER A 112 62.16 -13.09 -15.33
C SER A 112 60.88 -13.58 -14.67
N SER A 113 60.47 -14.77 -15.12
CA SER A 113 59.36 -15.58 -14.62
C SER A 113 59.56 -15.96 -13.14
N SER A 114 59.13 -15.09 -12.23
CA SER A 114 58.68 -15.49 -10.90
C SER A 114 57.18 -15.33 -10.88
N SER A 115 56.46 -16.45 -10.90
CA SER A 115 55.00 -16.56 -10.83
C SER A 115 54.48 -15.78 -9.62
N LEU A 116 54.15 -14.51 -9.83
CA LEU A 116 53.42 -13.72 -8.86
C LEU A 116 51.98 -14.22 -8.89
N GLU A 117 51.68 -15.16 -7.99
CA GLU A 117 50.32 -15.54 -7.70
C GLU A 117 49.59 -14.30 -7.16
N PHE A 118 48.87 -13.63 -8.05
CA PHE A 118 47.90 -12.63 -7.66
C PHE A 118 46.79 -13.37 -6.92
N THR A 119 46.91 -13.46 -5.59
CA THR A 119 45.81 -13.91 -4.76
C THR A 119 44.70 -12.88 -4.93
N VAL A 120 43.67 -13.25 -5.68
CA VAL A 120 42.44 -12.46 -5.78
C VAL A 120 41.95 -12.26 -4.35
N CYS A 121 42.11 -11.06 -3.82
CA CYS A 121 41.54 -10.70 -2.54
C CYS A 121 40.02 -10.70 -2.74
N GLU A 122 39.37 -11.79 -2.34
CA GLU A 122 37.92 -11.84 -2.28
C GLU A 122 37.47 -10.81 -1.24
N HIS A 123 37.14 -9.60 -1.69
CA HIS A 123 36.60 -8.56 -0.85
C HIS A 123 35.19 -8.98 -0.41
N ASN A 124 35.10 -9.63 0.75
CA ASN A 124 33.82 -9.93 1.36
C ASN A 124 33.26 -8.66 2.02
N VAL A 125 32.06 -8.24 1.60
CA VAL A 125 31.37 -7.09 2.17
C VAL A 125 30.36 -7.60 3.18
N GLU A 126 30.58 -7.24 4.45
CA GLU A 126 29.69 -7.60 5.55
C GLU A 126 29.05 -6.36 6.17
N PHE A 127 27.80 -6.51 6.61
CA PHE A 127 27.06 -5.47 7.31
C PHE A 127 26.88 -5.89 8.76
N ASP A 128 27.23 -5.04 9.73
CA ASP A 128 27.07 -5.36 11.15
C ASP A 128 25.69 -4.90 11.68
N LYS A 129 25.36 -3.61 11.47
CA LYS A 129 24.19 -2.97 12.09
C LYS A 129 23.31 -2.26 11.08
N VAL A 130 22.02 -2.28 11.36
CA VAL A 130 20.98 -1.52 10.66
C VAL A 130 20.50 -0.41 11.58
N GLU A 131 20.44 0.80 11.03
CA GLU A 131 19.86 1.96 11.68
C GLU A 131 18.44 2.20 11.15
N ILE A 132 17.46 2.14 12.04
CA ILE A 132 16.05 2.40 11.76
C ILE A 132 15.73 3.81 12.24
N ARG A 133 15.27 4.66 11.31
CA ARG A 133 14.82 6.03 11.57
C ARG A 133 13.33 6.12 11.35
N GLU A 134 12.63 6.81 12.26
CA GLU A 134 11.19 7.04 12.18
C GLU A 134 10.92 8.52 12.04
N TYR A 135 10.09 8.83 11.04
CA TYR A 135 9.72 10.17 10.63
C TYR A 135 8.20 10.30 10.78
N ALA A 136 7.74 11.48 11.18
CA ALA A 136 6.30 11.72 11.27
C ALA A 136 5.69 11.79 9.86
N PRO A 137 4.51 11.22 9.62
CA PRO A 137 3.79 11.45 8.37
C PRO A 137 3.32 12.91 8.30
N THR A 138 3.38 13.50 7.11
CA THR A 138 2.93 14.87 6.84
C THR A 138 2.20 14.93 5.50
N LEU A 139 1.52 16.04 5.21
CA LEU A 139 0.91 16.29 3.90
C LEU A 139 2.00 16.41 2.83
N GLY A 140 1.79 15.77 1.68
CA GLY A 140 2.73 15.79 0.56
C GLY A 140 2.19 16.53 -0.66
N ASP A 141 3.04 16.72 -1.67
CA ASP A 141 2.69 17.46 -2.90
C ASP A 141 2.48 16.56 -4.13
N GLN A 142 2.69 15.24 -3.97
CA GLN A 142 2.65 14.30 -5.10
C GLN A 142 1.20 13.89 -5.41
N PRO A 143 0.74 13.98 -6.67
CA PRO A 143 -0.61 13.56 -7.02
C PRO A 143 -0.82 12.08 -6.75
N CYS A 144 -1.85 11.77 -5.96
CA CYS A 144 -2.35 10.43 -5.70
C CYS A 144 -3.59 10.18 -6.56
N ALA A 145 -3.87 8.91 -6.86
CA ALA A 145 -5.08 8.56 -7.62
C ALA A 145 -6.37 8.91 -6.85
N GLU A 146 -6.36 8.72 -5.53
CA GLU A 146 -7.48 9.01 -4.63
C GLU A 146 -6.93 9.53 -3.29
N GLY A 147 -7.73 10.33 -2.56
CA GLY A 147 -7.43 10.76 -1.19
C GLY A 147 -6.23 11.70 -1.02
N PRO A 148 -5.88 12.05 0.23
CA PRO A 148 -4.88 13.06 0.50
C PRO A 148 -3.47 12.50 0.28
N PRO A 149 -2.56 13.28 -0.33
CA PRO A 149 -1.17 12.88 -0.44
C PRO A 149 -0.50 12.85 0.94
N ILE A 150 0.17 11.73 1.27
CA ILE A 150 0.99 11.60 2.48
C ILE A 150 2.44 11.46 2.07
N THR A 151 3.32 12.17 2.76
CA THR A 151 4.76 12.02 2.71
C THR A 151 5.34 11.83 4.11
N ILE A 152 6.65 11.63 4.19
CA ILE A 152 7.40 11.63 5.45
C ILE A 152 8.02 13.00 5.67
N SER A 153 7.98 13.48 6.91
CA SER A 153 8.71 14.68 7.32
C SER A 153 10.22 14.45 7.28
N TRP A 154 10.98 15.55 7.23
CA TRP A 154 12.44 15.52 7.32
C TRP A 154 12.93 15.30 8.77
N ASP A 155 12.07 15.60 9.75
CA ASP A 155 12.40 15.52 11.16
C ASP A 155 12.31 14.10 11.69
N CYS A 156 13.47 13.53 12.00
CA CYS A 156 13.57 12.22 12.64
C CYS A 156 13.25 12.35 14.13
N HIS A 157 12.18 11.70 14.58
CA HIS A 157 11.80 11.73 16.00
C HIS A 157 12.25 10.47 16.77
N ARG A 158 12.57 9.36 16.07
CA ARG A 158 13.10 8.15 16.72
C ARG A 158 14.18 7.48 15.89
N ARG A 159 15.24 7.05 16.56
CA ARG A 159 16.37 6.32 15.98
C ARG A 159 16.62 5.05 16.78
N LYS A 160 16.84 3.92 16.10
CA LYS A 160 17.14 2.63 16.72
C LYS A 160 18.21 1.91 15.92
N VAL A 161 19.23 1.39 16.59
CA VAL A 161 20.29 0.57 15.98
C VAL A 161 20.07 -0.89 16.37
N VAL A 162 20.10 -1.80 15.40
CA VAL A 162 19.89 -3.24 15.60
C VAL A 162 20.90 -4.01 14.75
N ASN A 163 21.50 -5.08 15.30
CA ASN A 163 22.35 -5.97 14.51
C ASN A 163 21.57 -6.62 13.35
N VAL A 164 22.21 -6.76 12.18
CA VAL A 164 21.54 -7.16 10.93
C VAL A 164 20.90 -8.54 11.02
N ASP A 165 21.57 -9.52 11.63
CA ASP A 165 21.07 -10.89 11.72
C ASP A 165 19.82 -10.97 12.60
N LYS A 166 19.82 -10.18 13.68
CA LYS A 166 18.66 -10.05 14.55
C LYS A 166 17.49 -9.39 13.81
N TYR A 167 17.76 -8.35 13.03
CA TYR A 167 16.72 -7.68 12.23
C TYR A 167 16.11 -8.63 11.19
N GLU A 168 16.94 -9.32 10.40
CA GLU A 168 16.48 -10.25 9.36
C GLU A 168 15.73 -11.46 9.94
N ARG A 169 16.15 -11.97 11.11
CA ARG A 169 15.41 -13.03 11.81
C ARG A 169 14.00 -12.60 12.22
N ILE A 170 13.84 -11.39 12.75
CA ILE A 170 12.53 -10.85 13.14
C ILE A 170 11.66 -10.55 11.92
N ARG A 171 12.28 -10.02 10.85
CA ARG A 171 11.60 -9.63 9.62
C ARG A 171 11.07 -10.83 8.83
N ARG A 172 11.73 -11.98 8.91
CA ARG A 172 11.38 -13.19 8.17
C ARG A 172 9.92 -13.59 8.47
N GLY A 173 9.08 -13.65 7.42
CA GLY A 173 7.65 -13.96 7.53
C GLY A 173 6.72 -12.75 7.77
N LEU A 174 7.25 -11.55 8.02
CA LEU A 174 6.48 -10.31 8.20
C LEU A 174 6.58 -9.35 7.01
N ARG A 175 7.24 -9.76 5.93
CA ARG A 175 7.42 -8.91 4.75
C ARG A 175 6.08 -8.76 4.04
N ARG A 176 5.63 -7.52 3.90
CA ARG A 176 4.42 -7.16 3.14
C ARG A 176 4.67 -7.26 1.63
N TYR A 177 3.66 -7.67 0.87
CA TYR A 177 3.73 -7.77 -0.58
C TYR A 177 2.51 -7.16 -1.27
N GLY A 178 2.71 -6.62 -2.48
CA GLY A 178 1.63 -6.18 -3.37
C GLY A 178 0.69 -5.16 -2.72
N ASP A 179 -0.57 -5.54 -2.60
CA ASP A 179 -1.63 -4.67 -2.07
C ASP A 179 -1.45 -4.34 -0.58
N GLU A 180 -0.72 -5.14 0.18
CA GLU A 180 -0.43 -4.84 1.60
C GLU A 180 0.49 -3.62 1.78
N LEU A 181 1.18 -3.20 0.70
CA LEU A 181 1.97 -1.98 0.67
C LEU A 181 1.15 -0.74 0.33
N LYS A 182 -0.07 -0.91 -0.21
CA LYS A 182 -0.97 0.19 -0.52
C LYS A 182 -1.66 0.64 0.77
N VAL A 183 -1.91 1.94 0.86
CA VAL A 183 -2.63 2.54 1.98
C VAL A 183 -3.88 3.23 1.44
N ASP A 184 -5.03 2.74 1.87
CA ASP A 184 -6.34 3.24 1.44
C ASP A 184 -6.50 4.73 1.80
N ALA A 185 -7.32 5.44 1.00
CA ALA A 185 -7.57 6.87 1.19
C ALA A 185 -8.09 7.21 2.59
N ASP A 186 -9.01 6.40 3.12
CA ASP A 186 -9.59 6.63 4.45
C ASP A 186 -8.58 6.37 5.58
N VAL A 187 -7.72 5.37 5.40
CA VAL A 187 -6.63 5.09 6.32
C VAL A 187 -5.64 6.26 6.33
N ARG A 188 -5.35 6.85 5.16
CA ARG A 188 -4.52 8.05 5.06
C ARG A 188 -5.14 9.25 5.79
N ARG A 189 -6.43 9.54 5.58
CA ARG A 189 -7.14 10.61 6.32
C ARG A 189 -7.09 10.40 7.82
N ALA A 190 -7.36 9.18 8.29
CA ALA A 190 -7.28 8.84 9.70
C ALA A 190 -5.87 9.01 10.28
N TYR A 191 -4.82 8.66 9.52
CA TYR A 191 -3.43 8.91 9.93
C TYR A 191 -3.13 10.40 10.06
N LEU A 192 -3.57 11.24 9.11
CA LEU A 192 -3.33 12.68 9.16
C LEU A 192 -4.05 13.35 10.34
N LEU A 193 -5.34 13.01 10.54
CA LEU A 193 -6.11 13.50 11.69
C LEU A 193 -5.45 13.12 13.04
N LYS A 194 -4.89 11.91 13.13
CA LYS A 194 -4.15 11.46 14.32
C LYS A 194 -2.85 12.25 14.54
N ASN A 195 -2.28 12.85 13.51
CA ASN A 195 -1.07 13.68 13.58
C ASN A 195 -1.40 15.19 13.63
N ASN A 196 -2.57 15.55 14.16
CA ASN A 196 -3.02 16.93 14.41
C ASN A 196 -3.24 17.79 13.15
N PHE A 197 -3.36 17.17 11.96
CA PHE A 197 -3.83 17.91 10.80
C PHE A 197 -5.34 18.13 10.90
N THR A 198 -5.78 19.32 10.51
CA THR A 198 -7.20 19.67 10.47
C THR A 198 -7.87 19.03 9.25
N VAL A 199 -9.19 18.82 9.35
CA VAL A 199 -9.99 18.32 8.22
C VAL A 199 -9.88 19.25 7.00
N GLN A 200 -9.79 20.56 7.24
CA GLN A 200 -9.67 21.56 6.18
C GLN A 200 -8.34 21.42 5.42
N GLU A 201 -7.20 21.34 6.11
CA GLU A 201 -5.89 21.16 5.48
C GLU A 201 -5.82 19.90 4.63
N ILE A 202 -6.45 18.81 5.10
CA ILE A 202 -6.54 17.56 4.35
C ILE A 202 -7.33 17.75 3.05
N HIS A 203 -8.47 18.45 3.11
CA HIS A 203 -9.28 18.73 1.92
C HIS A 203 -8.57 19.67 0.94
N ASP A 204 -7.88 20.68 1.43
CA ASP A 204 -7.11 21.61 0.60
C ASP A 204 -5.99 20.85 -0.14
N ALA A 205 -5.29 19.95 0.55
CA ALA A 205 -4.28 19.09 -0.06
C ALA A 205 -4.87 18.14 -1.12
N GLU A 206 -6.06 17.55 -0.88
CA GLU A 206 -6.77 16.75 -1.88
C GLU A 206 -7.14 17.59 -3.12
N ALA A 207 -7.60 18.82 -2.93
CA ALA A 207 -7.98 19.71 -4.02
C ALA A 207 -6.76 20.08 -4.89
N GLU A 208 -5.62 20.40 -4.27
CA GLU A 208 -4.37 20.67 -5.01
C GLU A 208 -3.87 19.44 -5.76
N CYS A 209 -3.93 18.27 -5.13
CA CYS A 209 -3.60 16.98 -5.72
C CYS A 209 -4.39 16.73 -7.03
N LEU A 210 -5.71 16.98 -6.99
CA LEU A 210 -6.60 16.87 -8.14
C LEU A 210 -6.27 17.89 -9.24
N LYS A 211 -5.98 19.15 -8.87
CA LYS A 211 -5.55 20.18 -9.84
C LYS A 211 -4.29 19.76 -10.59
N VAL A 212 -3.28 19.22 -9.89
CA VAL A 212 -2.05 18.73 -10.52
C VAL A 212 -2.33 17.55 -11.45
N GLN A 213 -3.20 16.62 -11.04
CA GLN A 213 -3.60 15.49 -11.87
C GLN A 213 -4.29 15.94 -13.17
N GLN A 214 -5.22 16.90 -13.09
CA GLN A 214 -5.89 17.47 -14.24
C GLN A 214 -4.91 18.16 -15.20
N LYS A 215 -3.94 18.92 -14.67
CA LYS A 215 -2.87 19.53 -15.48
C LYS A 215 -2.04 18.47 -16.21
N ARG A 216 -1.67 17.36 -15.55
CA ARG A 216 -0.95 16.25 -16.19
C ARG A 216 -1.77 15.59 -17.30
N ILE A 217 -3.06 15.33 -17.06
CA ILE A 217 -3.97 14.77 -18.08
C ILE A 217 -4.12 15.71 -19.27
N SER A 218 -4.25 17.02 -19.03
CA SER A 218 -4.34 18.03 -20.09
C SER A 218 -3.07 18.05 -20.95
N THR A 219 -1.89 18.02 -20.31
CA THR A 219 -0.61 18.01 -21.01
C THR A 219 -0.45 16.76 -21.89
N LEU A 220 -0.88 15.59 -21.40
CA LEU A 220 -0.86 14.35 -22.19
C LEU A 220 -1.81 14.40 -23.39
N ARG A 221 -2.95 15.10 -23.27
CA ARG A 221 -3.92 15.27 -24.37
C ARG A 221 -3.43 16.24 -25.44
N MET A 222 -2.78 17.32 -25.03
CA MET A 222 -2.27 18.37 -25.94
C MET A 222 -0.94 17.98 -26.59
N GLY A 223 -0.14 17.17 -25.90
CA GLY A 223 1.21 16.78 -26.31
C GLY A 223 1.27 15.49 -27.11
N ASN A 224 0.18 15.04 -27.76
CA ASN A 224 0.29 13.98 -28.74
C ASN A 224 1.18 14.54 -29.86
N PRO A 225 2.45 14.10 -30.01
CA PRO A 225 3.30 14.63 -31.05
C PRO A 225 2.57 14.38 -32.37
N PRO A 226 2.56 15.34 -33.32
CA PRO A 226 2.02 15.06 -34.65
C PRO A 226 2.68 13.78 -35.11
N SER A 227 1.87 12.76 -35.44
CA SER A 227 2.40 11.50 -35.91
C SER A 227 3.38 11.81 -37.04
N CYS A 228 4.67 11.54 -36.81
CA CYS A 228 5.65 11.60 -37.89
C CYS A 228 5.15 10.59 -38.92
N LYS A 229 4.51 11.10 -39.97
CA LYS A 229 4.13 10.31 -41.13
C LYS A 229 5.45 9.76 -41.68
N ARG A 230 5.62 8.44 -41.57
CA ARG A 230 6.71 7.71 -42.25
C ARG A 230 6.50 7.75 -43.75
#